data_AF-A0A9D0Z5Y6-F1
#
_entry.id   AF-A0A9D0Z5Y6-F1
#
_cell.length_a   1.000
_cell.length_b   1.000
_cell.length_c   1.000
_cell.angle_alpha   90.00
_cell.angle_beta   90.00
_cell.angle_gamma   90.00
#
_symmetry.space_group_name_H-M   'P 1'
#
loop_
_entity.id
_entity.type
_entity.pdbx_description
1 polymer ?
#
loop_
_entity_poly.entity_id
_entity_poly.type
_entity_poly.pdbx_seq_one_letter_code
_entity_poly.pdbx_strand_id
1 'polypeptide(L)'
;MRLKLWTRDGLQYTGLTVGVAAFYTLMITLQQSLSWEDILAVFPLYLSLMGGLMAVVCAMTVHRVQLHVAISLGLTRRESRLGIHLLRLIPAVAVSVLAAVLAAVGRNPMAAPWQLLVISLGLQLFCGALGTVLGLVHVKWGKFGTIITVLVAIFAGGLGGFGAVMGMEALGVENLFRGDVLPWLILAFGVLCYGLVQLPEGRTLAHMQVRI
;
A
#
# COMPACT_ATOMS: atom_id res chain seq x y z
N MET A 1 23.25 11.53 6.93
CA MET A 1 23.40 10.67 5.73
C MET A 1 22.37 9.52 5.69
N ARG A 2 22.14 8.83 6.83
CA ARG A 2 21.30 7.61 6.90
C ARG A 2 19.78 7.86 6.75
N LEU A 3 19.21 8.86 7.43
CA LEU A 3 17.78 9.22 7.28
C LEU A 3 17.43 9.65 5.84
N LYS A 4 18.37 10.37 5.21
CA LYS A 4 18.24 10.88 3.83
C LYS A 4 18.08 9.75 2.80
N LEU A 5 18.65 8.57 3.08
CA LEU A 5 18.54 7.40 2.21
C LEU A 5 17.12 6.81 2.30
N TRP A 6 16.63 6.55 3.52
CA TRP A 6 15.27 6.05 3.73
C TRP A 6 14.19 7.00 3.20
N THR A 7 14.38 8.31 3.35
CA THR A 7 13.44 9.30 2.79
C THR A 7 13.48 9.34 1.27
N ARG A 8 14.67 9.23 0.67
CA ARG A 8 14.82 9.21 -0.80
C ARG A 8 14.17 7.96 -1.38
N ASP A 9 14.42 6.81 -0.77
CA ASP A 9 13.86 5.54 -1.23
C ASP A 9 12.34 5.52 -1.04
N GLY A 10 11.84 6.06 0.09
CA GLY A 10 10.39 6.28 0.29
C GLY A 10 9.77 7.16 -0.79
N LEU A 11 10.40 8.29 -1.16
CA LEU A 11 9.93 9.16 -2.24
C LEU A 11 10.00 8.50 -3.61
N GLN A 12 11.03 7.68 -3.87
CA GLN A 12 11.12 6.91 -5.12
C GLN A 12 9.97 5.91 -5.23
N TYR A 13 9.62 5.22 -4.14
CA TYR A 13 8.45 4.35 -4.11
C TYR A 13 7.15 5.12 -4.38
N THR A 14 6.97 6.31 -3.79
CA THR A 14 5.83 7.19 -4.10
C THR A 14 5.79 7.52 -5.59
N GLY A 15 6.91 7.96 -6.17
CA GLY A 15 6.99 8.31 -7.59
C GLY A 15 6.70 7.13 -8.51
N LEU A 16 7.21 5.93 -8.17
CA LEU A 16 6.96 4.71 -8.92
C LEU A 16 5.48 4.31 -8.86
N THR A 17 4.85 4.48 -7.69
CA THR A 17 3.42 4.23 -7.49
C THR A 17 2.57 5.13 -8.37
N VAL A 18 2.90 6.44 -8.42
CA VAL A 18 2.23 7.41 -9.30
C VAL A 18 2.45 7.06 -10.77
N GLY A 19 3.68 6.71 -11.16
CA GLY A 19 4.01 6.35 -12.54
C GLY A 19 3.27 5.10 -13.02
N VAL A 20 3.17 4.07 -12.17
CA VAL A 20 2.41 2.85 -12.48
C VAL A 20 0.91 3.15 -12.57
N ALA A 21 0.35 3.92 -11.63
CA ALA A 21 -1.03 4.35 -11.71
C ALA A 21 -1.32 5.12 -13.00
N ALA A 22 -0.46 6.08 -13.36
CA ALA A 22 -0.57 6.88 -14.58
C ALA A 22 -0.51 6.01 -15.85
N PHE A 23 0.42 5.04 -15.90
CA PHE A 23 0.52 4.10 -17.00
C PHE A 23 -0.75 3.26 -17.18
N TYR A 24 -1.29 2.70 -16.10
CA TYR A 24 -2.52 1.92 -16.16
C TYR A 24 -3.73 2.76 -16.58
N THR A 25 -3.88 3.97 -16.04
CA THR A 25 -4.95 4.86 -16.51
C THR A 25 -4.77 5.24 -17.97
N LEU A 26 -3.54 5.49 -18.44
CA LEU A 26 -3.28 5.78 -19.84
C LEU A 26 -3.65 4.60 -20.74
N MET A 27 -3.29 3.37 -20.36
CA MET A 27 -3.71 2.16 -21.08
C MET A 27 -5.23 2.02 -21.19
N ILE A 28 -5.95 2.24 -20.09
CA ILE A 28 -7.42 2.18 -20.08
C ILE A 28 -8.01 3.27 -20.97
N THR A 29 -7.47 4.49 -20.92
CA THR A 29 -7.96 5.60 -21.76
C THR A 29 -7.75 5.33 -23.26
N LEU A 30 -6.64 4.70 -23.63
CA LEU A 30 -6.37 4.31 -25.01
C LEU A 30 -7.28 3.17 -25.48
N GLN A 31 -7.72 2.29 -24.57
CA GLN A 31 -8.60 1.17 -24.91
C GLN A 31 -10.08 1.53 -24.94
N GLN A 32 -10.54 2.41 -24.04
CA GLN A 32 -11.97 2.69 -23.83
C GLN A 32 -12.40 4.09 -24.31
N SER A 33 -11.51 4.89 -24.89
CA SER A 33 -11.80 6.26 -25.37
C SER A 33 -12.51 7.12 -24.31
N LEU A 34 -12.01 7.07 -23.07
CA LEU A 34 -12.59 7.80 -21.94
C LEU A 34 -12.47 9.31 -22.13
N SER A 35 -13.48 10.05 -21.69
CA SER A 35 -13.42 11.52 -21.67
C SER A 35 -12.45 12.02 -20.59
N TRP A 36 -12.01 13.27 -20.69
CA TRP A 36 -11.13 13.88 -19.69
C TRP A 36 -11.76 13.92 -18.29
N GLU A 37 -13.09 14.05 -18.21
CA GLU A 37 -13.83 14.06 -16.95
C GLU A 37 -13.83 12.68 -16.29
N ASP A 38 -13.99 11.62 -17.08
CA ASP A 38 -13.93 10.23 -16.58
C ASP A 38 -12.54 9.90 -16.03
N ILE A 39 -11.49 10.40 -16.67
CA ILE A 39 -10.10 10.22 -16.22
C ILE A 39 -9.90 10.85 -14.85
N LEU A 40 -10.39 12.07 -14.64
CA LEU A 40 -10.26 12.79 -13.37
C LEU A 40 -11.06 12.13 -12.24
N ALA A 41 -12.18 11.48 -12.56
CA ALA A 41 -12.97 10.73 -11.59
C ALA A 41 -12.28 9.41 -11.19
N VAL A 42 -11.64 8.73 -12.14
CA VAL A 42 -11.19 7.35 -11.97
C VAL A 42 -9.72 7.27 -11.51
N PHE A 43 -8.88 8.23 -11.90
CA PHE A 43 -7.45 8.25 -11.55
C PHE A 43 -7.15 8.25 -10.03
N PRO A 44 -7.84 9.03 -9.16
CA PRO A 44 -7.60 9.01 -7.72
C PRO A 44 -7.89 7.65 -7.06
N LEU A 45 -8.87 6.92 -7.60
CA LEU A 45 -9.24 5.57 -7.15
C LEU A 45 -8.15 4.57 -7.54
N TYR A 46 -7.70 4.59 -8.80
CA TYR A 46 -6.59 3.74 -9.24
C TYR A 46 -5.30 4.06 -8.49
N LEU A 47 -5.01 5.33 -8.23
CA LEU A 47 -3.85 5.73 -7.46
C LEU A 47 -3.89 5.15 -6.03
N SER A 48 -5.07 5.11 -5.41
CA SER A 48 -5.24 4.50 -4.08
C SER A 48 -5.05 2.98 -4.10
N LEU A 49 -5.59 2.31 -5.12
CA LEU A 49 -5.43 0.86 -5.31
C LEU A 49 -3.98 0.46 -5.61
N MET A 50 -3.33 1.15 -6.55
CA MET A 50 -1.92 0.95 -6.87
C MET A 50 -1.02 1.33 -5.70
N GLY A 51 -1.41 2.34 -4.91
CA GLY A 51 -0.84 2.68 -3.62
C GLY A 51 -0.82 1.50 -2.65
N GLY A 52 -1.96 0.86 -2.46
CA GLY A 52 -2.05 -0.36 -1.65
C GLY A 52 -1.13 -1.46 -2.18
N LEU A 53 -1.17 -1.74 -3.48
CA LEU A 53 -0.34 -2.79 -4.09
C LEU A 53 1.16 -2.51 -3.90
N MET A 54 1.62 -1.28 -4.16
CA MET A 54 3.00 -0.90 -3.95
C MET A 54 3.40 -0.88 -2.48
N ALA A 55 2.48 -0.57 -1.56
CA ALA A 55 2.72 -0.70 -0.13
C ALA A 55 2.99 -2.17 0.28
N VAL A 56 2.27 -3.14 -0.29
CA VAL A 56 2.54 -4.58 -0.09
C VAL A 56 3.94 -4.92 -0.61
N VAL A 57 4.23 -4.57 -1.87
CA VAL A 57 5.51 -4.89 -2.53
C VAL A 57 6.67 -4.28 -1.75
N CYS A 58 6.58 -3.00 -1.39
CA CYS A 58 7.58 -2.29 -0.60
C CYS A 58 7.80 -2.95 0.77
N ALA A 59 6.73 -3.26 1.50
CA ALA A 59 6.86 -3.93 2.80
C ALA A 59 7.47 -5.35 2.69
N MET A 60 7.25 -6.06 1.59
CA MET A 60 7.89 -7.34 1.31
C MET A 60 9.37 -7.20 0.95
N THR A 61 9.71 -6.28 0.04
CA THR A 61 11.10 -6.05 -0.41
C THR A 61 12.00 -5.58 0.72
N VAL A 62 11.45 -4.79 1.64
CA VAL A 62 12.12 -4.38 2.87
C VAL A 62 12.69 -5.58 3.62
N HIS A 63 11.88 -6.60 3.87
CA HIS A 63 12.30 -7.77 4.66
C HIS A 63 13.19 -8.73 3.89
N ARG A 64 13.04 -8.80 2.56
CA ARG A 64 13.83 -9.71 1.72
C ARG A 64 15.22 -9.17 1.40
N VAL A 65 15.33 -7.88 1.12
CA VAL A 65 16.54 -7.28 0.55
C VAL A 65 17.07 -6.17 1.43
N GLN A 66 16.27 -5.15 1.73
CA GLN A 66 16.78 -3.95 2.40
C GLN A 66 17.21 -4.20 3.84
N LEU A 67 16.60 -5.16 4.54
CA LEU A 67 17.00 -5.54 5.88
C LEU A 67 18.43 -6.14 5.90
N HIS A 68 18.71 -7.04 4.98
CA HIS A 68 20.04 -7.66 4.87
C HIS A 68 21.11 -6.63 4.50
N VAL A 69 20.77 -5.70 3.60
CA VAL A 69 21.64 -4.56 3.25
C VAL A 69 21.83 -3.60 4.43
N ALA A 70 20.78 -3.34 5.21
CA ALA A 70 20.86 -2.48 6.38
C ALA A 70 21.78 -3.07 7.45
N ILE A 71 21.70 -4.38 7.65
CA ILE A 71 22.54 -5.13 8.57
C ILE A 71 24.01 -5.12 8.08
N SER A 72 24.27 -5.35 6.79
CA SER A 72 25.64 -5.33 6.25
C SER A 72 26.30 -3.94 6.29
N LEU A 73 25.49 -2.87 6.30
CA LEU A 73 25.94 -1.49 6.52
C LEU A 73 26.16 -1.14 8.00
N GLY A 74 26.01 -2.11 8.92
CA GLY A 74 26.23 -1.92 10.35
C GLY A 74 25.16 -1.07 11.05
N LEU A 75 23.93 -1.03 10.53
CA LEU A 75 22.85 -0.27 11.16
C LEU A 75 22.37 -0.93 12.45
N THR A 76 22.13 -0.10 13.46
CA THR A 76 21.60 -0.56 14.75
C THR A 76 20.15 -1.01 14.62
N ARG A 77 19.68 -1.85 15.56
CA ARG A 77 18.29 -2.37 15.56
C ARG A 77 17.24 -1.27 15.50
N ARG A 78 17.48 -0.20 16.25
CA ARG A 78 16.57 0.94 16.38
C ARG A 78 16.53 1.75 15.09
N GLU A 79 17.67 1.96 14.45
CA GLU A 79 17.76 2.66 13.15
C GLU A 79 17.07 1.88 12.03
N SER A 80 17.31 0.56 11.94
CA SER A 80 16.66 -0.28 10.93
C SER A 80 15.14 -0.28 11.10
N ARG A 81 14.64 -0.44 12.34
CA ARG A 81 13.19 -0.38 12.60
C ARG A 81 12.58 0.97 12.23
N LEU A 82 13.27 2.07 12.51
CA LEU A 82 12.80 3.42 12.19
C LEU A 82 12.82 3.67 10.67
N GLY A 83 13.86 3.23 9.97
CA GLY A 83 13.96 3.29 8.51
C GLY A 83 12.83 2.52 7.82
N ILE A 84 12.50 1.33 8.30
CA ILE A 84 11.40 0.52 7.79
C ILE A 84 10.04 1.20 8.00
N HIS A 85 9.82 1.79 9.18
CA HIS A 85 8.60 2.56 9.42
C HIS A 85 8.49 3.76 8.49
N LEU A 86 9.58 4.53 8.29
CA LEU A 86 9.60 5.67 7.38
C LEU A 86 9.31 5.26 5.94
N LEU A 87 9.92 4.17 5.47
CA LEU A 87 9.75 3.69 4.10
C LEU A 87 8.31 3.23 3.81
N ARG A 88 7.55 2.84 4.83
CA ARG A 88 6.11 2.52 4.70
C ARG A 88 5.23 3.76 4.85
N LEU A 89 5.55 4.64 5.79
CA LEU A 89 4.68 5.76 6.14
C LEU A 89 4.76 6.89 5.10
N ILE A 90 5.94 7.14 4.52
CA ILE A 90 6.13 8.20 3.52
C ILE A 90 5.27 7.95 2.27
N PRO A 91 5.32 6.76 1.62
CA PRO A 91 4.41 6.46 0.52
C PRO A 91 2.95 6.47 0.95
N ALA A 92 2.64 5.86 2.11
CA ALA A 92 1.28 5.81 2.66
C ALA A 92 0.62 7.19 2.73
N VAL A 93 1.31 8.14 3.35
CA VAL A 93 0.80 9.50 3.52
C VAL A 93 0.84 10.27 2.19
N ALA A 94 1.95 10.21 1.46
CA ALA A 94 2.11 10.98 0.24
C ALA A 94 1.09 10.59 -0.85
N VAL A 95 0.86 9.29 -1.07
CA VAL A 95 -0.12 8.80 -2.05
C VAL A 95 -1.55 9.12 -1.60
N SER A 96 -1.86 9.00 -0.30
CA SER A 96 -3.20 9.31 0.22
C SER A 96 -3.53 10.80 0.08
N VAL A 97 -2.58 11.68 0.40
CA VAL A 97 -2.72 13.13 0.23
C VAL A 97 -2.87 13.46 -1.25
N LEU A 98 -2.04 12.86 -2.12
CA LEU A 98 -2.10 13.11 -3.56
C LEU A 98 -3.46 12.67 -4.15
N ALA A 99 -3.97 11.49 -3.76
CA ALA A 99 -5.29 11.02 -4.19
C ALA A 99 -6.41 11.99 -3.75
N ALA A 100 -6.34 12.50 -2.52
CA ALA A 100 -7.31 13.47 -2.01
C ALA A 100 -7.24 14.82 -2.75
N VAL A 101 -6.04 15.33 -3.01
CA VAL A 101 -5.84 16.58 -3.77
C VAL A 101 -6.38 16.43 -5.19
N LEU A 102 -6.09 15.30 -5.86
CA LEU A 102 -6.58 15.04 -7.21
C LEU A 102 -8.12 14.92 -7.24
N ALA A 103 -8.72 14.31 -6.23
CA ALA A 103 -10.18 14.26 -6.11
C ALA A 103 -10.81 15.65 -5.89
N ALA A 104 -10.14 16.52 -5.12
CA ALA A 104 -10.59 17.89 -4.90
C ALA A 104 -10.48 18.74 -6.18
N VAL A 105 -9.36 18.64 -6.89
CA VAL A 105 -9.11 19.37 -8.14
C VAL A 105 -10.05 18.89 -9.25
N GLY A 106 -10.25 17.58 -9.37
CA GLY A 106 -11.12 16.97 -10.38
C GLY A 106 -12.62 17.06 -10.08
N ARG A 107 -13.02 17.63 -8.94
CA ARG A 107 -14.42 17.65 -8.44
C ARG A 107 -15.10 16.29 -8.58
N ASN A 108 -14.42 15.26 -8.08
CA ASN A 108 -14.78 13.88 -8.33
C ASN A 108 -16.24 13.58 -7.87
N PRO A 109 -17.12 13.12 -8.77
CA PRO A 109 -18.51 12.81 -8.41
C PRO A 109 -18.63 11.53 -7.56
N MET A 110 -17.60 10.68 -7.55
CA MET A 110 -17.65 9.34 -6.94
C MET A 110 -17.30 9.32 -5.46
N ALA A 111 -16.45 10.24 -4.98
CA ALA A 111 -16.03 10.27 -3.59
C ALA A 111 -15.55 11.65 -3.17
N ALA A 112 -15.91 12.06 -1.94
CA ALA A 112 -15.41 13.30 -1.38
C ALA A 112 -13.89 13.21 -1.13
N PRO A 113 -13.14 14.33 -1.26
CA PRO A 113 -11.68 14.32 -1.09
C PRO A 113 -11.21 13.74 0.25
N TRP A 114 -11.95 14.04 1.33
CA TRP A 114 -11.65 13.53 2.66
C TRP A 114 -11.92 12.02 2.79
N GLN A 115 -12.95 11.50 2.10
CA GLN A 115 -13.26 10.06 2.11
C GLN A 115 -12.13 9.29 1.41
N LEU A 116 -11.66 9.78 0.26
CA LEU A 116 -10.51 9.20 -0.45
C LEU A 116 -9.24 9.27 0.37
N LEU A 117 -8.99 10.37 1.10
CA LEU A 117 -7.85 10.46 2.01
C LEU A 117 -7.88 9.36 3.06
N VAL A 118 -9.02 9.20 3.74
CA VAL A 118 -9.19 8.26 4.86
C VAL A 118 -9.12 6.82 4.37
N ILE A 119 -9.80 6.50 3.26
CA ILE A 119 -9.82 5.16 2.67
C ILE A 119 -8.43 4.79 2.12
N SER A 120 -7.80 5.70 1.37
CA SER A 120 -6.47 5.46 0.81
C SER A 120 -5.44 5.23 1.90
N LEU A 121 -5.50 6.01 2.98
CA LEU A 121 -4.59 5.85 4.12
C LEU A 121 -4.82 4.52 4.84
N GLY A 122 -6.07 4.19 5.13
CA GLY A 122 -6.43 2.92 5.76
C GLY A 122 -6.01 1.70 4.92
N LEU A 123 -6.28 1.75 3.62
CA LEU A 123 -5.89 0.72 2.66
C LEU A 123 -4.36 0.57 2.61
N GLN A 124 -3.61 1.67 2.52
CA GLN A 124 -2.15 1.62 2.44
C GLN A 124 -1.51 1.11 3.74
N LEU A 125 -2.07 1.46 4.90
CA LEU A 125 -1.62 0.91 6.19
C LEU A 125 -1.90 -0.59 6.30
N PHE A 126 -3.10 -1.02 5.90
CA PHE A 126 -3.48 -2.42 5.86
C PHE A 126 -2.59 -3.23 4.90
N CYS A 127 -2.43 -2.75 3.66
CA CYS A 127 -1.58 -3.37 2.65
C CYS A 127 -0.11 -3.41 3.08
N GLY A 128 0.38 -2.33 3.69
CA GLY A 128 1.71 -2.30 4.29
C GLY A 128 1.86 -3.39 5.36
N ALA A 129 0.88 -3.52 6.26
CA ALA A 129 0.83 -4.57 7.28
C ALA A 129 0.82 -5.97 6.64
N LEU A 130 -0.02 -6.22 5.64
CA LEU A 130 -0.07 -7.48 4.90
C LEU A 130 1.30 -7.81 4.28
N GLY A 131 1.92 -6.84 3.60
CA GLY A 131 3.24 -7.02 2.98
C GLY A 131 4.34 -7.34 4.00
N THR A 132 4.25 -6.83 5.23
CA THR A 132 5.18 -7.25 6.29
C THR A 132 5.00 -8.72 6.68
N VAL A 133 3.76 -9.18 6.85
CA VAL A 133 3.46 -10.54 7.28
C VAL A 133 3.96 -11.49 6.20
N LEU A 134 3.66 -11.18 4.95
CA LEU A 134 4.15 -11.89 3.77
C LEU A 134 5.69 -11.89 3.68
N GLY A 135 6.34 -10.76 3.97
CA GLY A 135 7.80 -10.64 4.06
C GLY A 135 8.39 -11.52 5.15
N LEU A 136 7.80 -11.51 6.35
CA LEU A 136 8.23 -12.30 7.51
C LEU A 136 8.01 -13.80 7.29
N VAL A 137 6.88 -14.19 6.71
CA VAL A 137 6.59 -15.58 6.32
C VAL A 137 7.65 -16.07 5.34
N HIS A 138 8.03 -15.26 4.35
CA HIS A 138 9.10 -15.61 3.43
C HIS A 138 10.46 -15.79 4.14
N VAL A 139 10.83 -14.88 5.05
CA VAL A 139 12.09 -15.02 5.80
C VAL A 139 12.09 -16.30 6.65
N LYS A 140 10.96 -16.68 7.25
CA LYS A 140 10.87 -17.85 8.12
C LYS A 140 10.74 -19.18 7.35
N TRP A 141 10.05 -19.21 6.21
CA TRP A 141 9.69 -20.45 5.49
C TRP A 141 10.37 -20.58 4.11
N GLY A 142 11.19 -19.60 3.70
CA GLY A 142 11.92 -19.59 2.44
C GLY A 142 11.00 -19.76 1.22
N LYS A 143 11.25 -20.83 0.44
CA LYS A 143 10.50 -21.15 -0.80
C LYS A 143 9.01 -21.39 -0.55
N PHE A 144 8.63 -22.03 0.55
CA PHE A 144 7.23 -22.22 0.91
C PHE A 144 6.52 -20.89 1.20
N GLY A 145 7.24 -19.94 1.80
CA GLY A 145 6.72 -18.59 1.99
C GLY A 145 6.44 -17.87 0.67
N THR A 146 7.24 -18.11 -0.37
CA THR A 146 6.96 -17.57 -1.72
C THR A 146 5.63 -18.08 -2.28
N ILE A 147 5.32 -19.37 -2.11
CA ILE A 147 4.06 -19.96 -2.59
C ILE A 147 2.87 -19.30 -1.87
N ILE A 148 2.95 -19.12 -0.55
CA ILE A 148 1.92 -18.44 0.23
C ILE A 148 1.72 -17.01 -0.27
N THR A 149 2.80 -16.28 -0.55
CA THR A 149 2.71 -14.91 -1.07
C THR A 149 2.05 -14.82 -2.44
N VAL A 150 2.33 -15.78 -3.32
CA VAL A 150 1.72 -15.86 -4.65
C VAL A 150 0.24 -16.19 -4.53
N LEU A 151 -0.13 -17.16 -3.69
CA LEU A 151 -1.53 -17.51 -3.45
C LEU A 151 -2.32 -16.32 -2.91
N VAL A 152 -1.80 -15.61 -1.90
CA VAL A 152 -2.46 -14.42 -1.35
C VAL A 152 -2.61 -13.32 -2.42
N ALA A 153 -1.59 -13.12 -3.27
CA ALA A 153 -1.68 -12.15 -4.35
C ALA A 153 -2.72 -12.54 -5.43
N ILE A 154 -2.81 -13.83 -5.78
CA ILE A 154 -3.81 -14.36 -6.72
C ILE A 154 -5.21 -14.22 -6.13
N PHE A 155 -5.42 -14.54 -4.86
CA PHE A 155 -6.73 -14.40 -4.21
C PHE A 155 -7.13 -12.93 -4.05
N ALA A 156 -6.21 -12.05 -3.64
CA ALA A 156 -6.48 -10.62 -3.50
C ALA A 156 -6.75 -9.95 -4.87
N GLY A 157 -5.95 -10.27 -5.87
CA GLY A 157 -6.16 -9.81 -7.25
C GLY A 157 -7.42 -10.38 -7.89
N GLY A 158 -7.74 -11.65 -7.61
CA GLY A 158 -8.95 -12.32 -8.08
C GLY A 158 -10.22 -11.75 -7.44
N LEU A 159 -10.22 -11.50 -6.13
CA LEU A 159 -11.34 -10.83 -5.44
C LEU A 159 -11.52 -9.38 -5.89
N GLY A 160 -10.42 -8.64 -6.08
CA GLY A 160 -10.46 -7.27 -6.62
C GLY A 160 -10.94 -7.20 -8.07
N GLY A 161 -10.47 -8.12 -8.92
CA GLY A 161 -10.90 -8.21 -10.32
C GLY A 161 -12.34 -8.69 -10.47
N PHE A 162 -12.78 -9.66 -9.66
CA PHE A 162 -14.16 -10.14 -9.64
C PHE A 162 -15.13 -9.05 -9.16
N GLY A 163 -14.75 -8.26 -8.15
CA GLY A 163 -15.53 -7.11 -7.69
C GLY A 163 -15.65 -5.98 -8.73
N ALA A 164 -14.63 -5.79 -9.56
CA ALA A 164 -14.68 -4.82 -10.65
C ALA A 164 -15.57 -5.29 -11.82
N VAL A 165 -15.66 -6.60 -12.09
CA VAL A 165 -16.45 -7.16 -13.20
C VAL A 165 -17.93 -7.32 -12.85
N MET A 166 -18.27 -7.68 -11.62
CA MET A 166 -19.68 -7.85 -11.20
C MET A 166 -20.45 -6.52 -11.08
N GLY A 167 -19.76 -5.38 -11.18
CA GLY A 167 -20.35 -4.06 -10.95
C GLY A 167 -20.57 -3.81 -9.45
N MET A 168 -20.21 -2.61 -8.98
CA MET A 168 -20.36 -2.22 -7.57
C MET A 168 -21.83 -2.27 -7.10
N GLU A 169 -22.79 -2.19 -8.02
CA GLU A 169 -24.23 -2.26 -7.76
C GLU A 169 -24.66 -3.66 -7.29
N ALA A 170 -24.17 -4.73 -7.92
CA ALA A 170 -24.51 -6.11 -7.54
C ALA A 170 -23.95 -6.52 -6.17
N LEU A 171 -22.89 -5.84 -5.71
CA LEU A 171 -22.28 -6.04 -4.40
C LEU A 171 -22.84 -5.09 -3.32
N GLY A 172 -23.80 -4.21 -3.65
CA GLY A 172 -24.37 -3.25 -2.70
C GLY A 172 -23.36 -2.24 -2.15
N VAL A 173 -22.24 -2.04 -2.86
CA VAL A 173 -21.12 -1.18 -2.43
C VAL A 173 -21.52 0.31 -2.39
N GLU A 174 -22.54 0.67 -3.15
CA GLU A 174 -23.19 1.98 -3.14
C GLU A 174 -23.72 2.37 -1.74
N ASN A 175 -24.20 1.37 -0.98
CA ASN A 175 -24.68 1.56 0.40
C ASN A 175 -23.53 1.53 1.43
N LEU A 176 -22.36 1.00 1.05
CA LEU A 176 -21.14 1.03 1.86
C LEU A 176 -20.51 2.44 1.85
N PHE A 177 -20.53 3.15 0.73
CA PHE A 177 -19.99 4.52 0.60
C PHE A 177 -20.95 5.64 1.02
N ARG A 178 -22.24 5.34 1.24
CA ARG A 178 -23.25 6.31 1.71
C ARG A 178 -23.11 6.71 3.18
N GLY A 179 -22.41 5.91 3.98
CA GLY A 179 -22.22 6.16 5.40
C GLY A 179 -20.87 6.81 5.69
N ASP A 180 -20.87 7.91 6.47
CA ASP A 180 -19.63 8.57 6.93
C ASP A 180 -18.74 7.64 7.77
N VAL A 181 -19.28 6.53 8.28
CA VAL A 181 -18.61 5.62 9.23
C VAL A 181 -17.63 4.65 8.55
N LEU A 182 -17.92 4.19 7.33
CA LEU A 182 -17.11 3.16 6.68
C LEU A 182 -15.65 3.59 6.40
N PRO A 183 -15.38 4.81 5.88
CA PRO A 183 -14.00 5.29 5.74
C PRO A 183 -13.22 5.18 7.04
N TRP A 184 -13.81 5.61 8.15
CA TRP A 184 -13.18 5.55 9.47
C TRP A 184 -12.96 4.13 9.96
N LEU A 185 -13.86 3.19 9.67
CA LEU A 185 -13.66 1.78 9.98
C LEU A 185 -12.49 1.18 9.20
N ILE A 186 -12.37 1.51 7.90
CA ILE A 186 -11.24 1.07 7.06
C ILE A 186 -9.92 1.63 7.62
N LEU A 187 -9.91 2.91 8.01
CA LEU A 187 -8.74 3.51 8.64
C LEU A 187 -8.41 2.87 10.00
N ALA A 188 -9.40 2.71 10.87
CA ALA A 188 -9.23 2.10 12.18
C ALA A 188 -8.69 0.66 12.06
N PHE A 189 -9.23 -0.12 11.13
CA PHE A 189 -8.77 -1.46 10.82
C PHE A 189 -7.32 -1.44 10.29
N GLY A 190 -7.01 -0.56 9.33
CA GLY A 190 -5.66 -0.41 8.79
C GLY A 190 -4.63 -0.02 9.86
N VAL A 191 -4.97 0.91 10.75
CA VAL A 191 -4.14 1.33 11.90
C VAL A 191 -3.94 0.17 12.87
N LEU A 192 -5.00 -0.57 13.19
CA LEU A 192 -4.95 -1.72 14.09
C LEU A 192 -4.06 -2.83 13.51
N CYS A 193 -4.24 -3.20 12.24
CA CYS A 193 -3.37 -4.16 11.55
C CYS A 193 -1.91 -3.70 11.52
N TYR A 194 -1.67 -2.42 11.21
CA TYR A 194 -0.33 -1.84 11.19
C TYR A 194 0.33 -1.89 12.57
N GLY A 195 -0.40 -1.60 13.64
CA GLY A 195 0.08 -1.66 15.02
C GLY A 195 0.41 -3.08 15.47
N LEU A 196 -0.49 -4.04 15.19
CA LEU A 196 -0.31 -5.45 15.57
C LEU A 196 0.91 -6.09 14.90
N VAL A 197 1.17 -5.72 13.65
CA VAL A 197 2.32 -6.19 12.87
C VAL A 197 3.67 -5.80 13.46
N GLN A 198 3.74 -4.73 14.24
CA GLN A 198 5.01 -4.28 14.83
C GLN A 198 5.55 -5.24 15.90
N LEU A 199 4.67 -6.02 16.52
CA LEU A 199 5.03 -7.02 17.55
C LEU A 199 5.87 -8.17 16.97
N PRO A 200 5.42 -8.91 15.93
CA PRO A 200 6.22 -9.95 15.31
C PRO A 200 7.47 -9.40 14.60
N GLU A 201 7.39 -8.21 13.97
CA GLU A 201 8.54 -7.55 13.34
C GLU A 201 9.66 -7.23 14.35
N GLY A 202 9.30 -6.74 15.54
CA GLY A 202 10.26 -6.51 16.61
C GLY A 202 10.98 -7.78 17.07
N ARG A 203 10.29 -8.92 17.09
CA ARG A 203 10.85 -10.22 17.50
C ARG A 203 11.80 -10.79 16.44
N THR A 204 11.45 -10.75 15.16
CA THR A 204 12.33 -11.24 14.08
C THR A 204 13.60 -10.41 13.93
N LEU A 205 13.51 -9.08 14.07
CA LEU A 205 14.70 -8.22 14.09
C LEU A 205 15.66 -8.56 15.25
N ALA A 206 15.12 -9.00 16.40
CA ALA A 206 15.95 -9.43 17.53
C ALA A 206 16.76 -10.68 17.19
N HIS A 207 16.14 -11.67 16.52
CA HIS A 207 16.78 -12.93 16.20
C HIS A 207 17.82 -12.83 15.08
N MET A 208 17.65 -11.90 14.12
CA MET A 208 18.60 -11.76 13.00
C MET A 208 19.92 -11.09 13.40
N GLN A 209 19.94 -10.21 14.40
CA GLN A 209 21.19 -9.55 14.84
C GLN A 209 22.05 -10.39 15.78
N VAL A 210 21.50 -11.47 16.37
CA VAL A 210 22.26 -12.38 17.26
C VAL A 210 23.11 -13.39 16.47
N ARG A 211 22.88 -13.52 15.15
CA ARG A 211 23.60 -14.46 14.27
C ARG A 211 24.81 -13.86 13.53
N ILE A 212 25.26 -12.67 13.93
CA ILE A 212 26.43 -11.99 13.34
C ILE A 212 27.56 -11.99 14.35
#